data_AF-A0A7C8AA24-F1
#
_entry.id   AF-A0A7C8AA24-F1
#
_cell.length_a   1.000
_cell.length_b   1.000
_cell.length_c   1.000
_cell.angle_alpha   90.00
_cell.angle_beta   90.00
_cell.angle_gamma   90.00
#
_symmetry.space_group_name_H-M   'P 1'
#
loop_
_entity.id
_entity.type
_entity.pdbx_description
1 polymer ?
#
loop_
_entity_poly.entity_id
_entity_poly.type
_entity_poly.pdbx_seq_one_letter_code
_entity_poly.pdbx_strand_id
1 'polypeptide(L)'
;MAEISENGAGRKDLPDDVVRNYVRGFGNEQKMLVVLKAQLYGGRWEPMLDDLRNRLDGKPYIFKLANRIKDDIQRIEEMRDFEAEHGVDLAQYVHLT
;
A
#
# COMPACT_ATOMS: atom_id res chain seq x y z
N MET A 1 -31.57 20.59 -20.31
CA MET A 1 -30.42 19.86 -20.90
C MET A 1 -29.34 19.84 -19.83
N ALA A 2 -29.27 18.77 -19.04
CA ALA A 2 -28.19 18.57 -18.08
C ALA A 2 -27.25 17.55 -18.70
N GLU A 3 -26.06 17.98 -19.11
CA GLU A 3 -24.97 17.08 -19.47
C GLU A 3 -24.14 16.85 -18.22
N ILE A 4 -24.23 15.63 -17.68
CA ILE A 4 -23.31 15.14 -16.67
C ILE A 4 -22.17 14.50 -17.48
N SER A 5 -21.04 15.20 -17.58
CA SER A 5 -19.84 14.64 -18.17
C SER A 5 -19.18 13.71 -17.15
N GLU A 6 -19.43 12.41 -17.30
CA GLU A 6 -18.59 11.37 -16.71
C GLU A 6 -17.17 11.53 -17.23
N ASN A 7 -16.22 11.77 -16.35
CA ASN A 7 -14.80 11.72 -16.67
C ASN A 7 -14.09 10.83 -15.64
N GLY A 8 -14.48 9.55 -15.62
CA GLY A 8 -13.71 8.49 -14.99
C GLY A 8 -12.60 8.06 -15.95
N ALA A 9 -11.45 8.73 -15.89
CA ALA A 9 -10.25 8.29 -16.60
C ALA A 9 -9.96 6.83 -16.24
N GLY A 10 -9.76 6.00 -17.27
CA GLY A 10 -9.89 4.55 -17.20
C GLY A 10 -9.06 3.91 -16.10
N ARG A 11 -9.75 3.30 -15.13
CA ARG A 11 -9.21 2.21 -14.34
C ARG A 11 -8.82 1.10 -15.32
N LYS A 12 -7.52 0.93 -15.52
CA LYS A 12 -7.01 -0.22 -16.26
C LYS A 12 -6.99 -1.38 -15.27
N ASP A 13 -8.15 -1.99 -15.05
CA ASP A 13 -8.29 -3.12 -14.13
C ASP A 13 -7.31 -4.21 -14.57
N LEU A 14 -6.23 -4.38 -13.79
CA LEU A 14 -5.27 -5.45 -14.02
C LEU A 14 -5.99 -6.78 -13.75
N PRO A 15 -5.82 -7.81 -14.59
CA PRO A 15 -6.42 -9.11 -14.33
C PRO A 15 -6.08 -9.61 -12.91
N ASP A 16 -7.10 -10.13 -12.22
CA ASP A 16 -7.04 -10.52 -10.80
C ASP A 16 -5.91 -11.53 -10.51
N ASP A 17 -5.63 -12.41 -11.47
CA ASP A 17 -4.55 -13.39 -11.42
C ASP A 17 -3.15 -12.76 -11.41
N VAL A 18 -2.97 -11.64 -12.11
CA VAL A 18 -1.69 -10.89 -12.11
C VAL A 18 -1.43 -10.29 -10.74
N VAL A 19 -2.46 -9.67 -10.13
CA VAL A 19 -2.34 -9.11 -8.77
C VAL A 19 -2.06 -10.21 -7.75
N ARG A 20 -2.78 -11.34 -7.83
CA ARG A 20 -2.51 -12.51 -6.98
C ARG A 20 -1.09 -13.05 -7.15
N ASN A 21 -0.57 -13.10 -8.37
CA ASN A 21 0.79 -13.56 -8.62
C ASN A 21 1.84 -12.60 -8.04
N TYR A 22 1.61 -11.28 -8.11
CA TYR A 22 2.46 -10.30 -7.45
C TYR A 22 2.46 -10.49 -5.92
N VAL A 23 1.27 -10.61 -5.31
CA VAL A 23 1.12 -10.80 -3.85
C VAL A 23 1.68 -12.16 -3.38
N ARG A 24 1.65 -13.20 -4.21
CA ARG A 24 2.32 -14.49 -3.91
C ARG A 24 3.82 -14.34 -3.69
N GLY A 25 4.45 -13.34 -4.29
CA GLY A 25 5.87 -13.04 -4.09
C GLY A 25 6.18 -12.32 -2.77
N PHE A 26 5.17 -11.92 -2.00
CA PHE A 26 5.38 -11.17 -0.76
C PHE A 26 5.94 -12.04 0.37
N GLY A 27 7.00 -11.52 1.00
CA GLY A 27 7.44 -11.97 2.31
C GLY A 27 6.47 -11.53 3.42
N ASN A 28 6.78 -11.94 4.65
CA ASN A 28 5.96 -11.60 5.82
C ASN A 28 5.96 -10.09 6.07
N GLU A 29 7.07 -9.43 5.75
CA GLU A 29 7.26 -7.99 5.92
C GLU A 29 6.31 -7.20 5.02
N GLN A 30 6.26 -7.51 3.72
CA GLN A 30 5.32 -6.84 2.80
C GLN A 30 3.86 -7.09 3.20
N LYS A 31 3.51 -8.35 3.53
CA LYS A 31 2.14 -8.70 3.96
C LYS A 31 1.74 -7.92 5.21
N MET A 32 2.63 -7.85 6.19
CA MET A 32 2.40 -7.08 7.41
C MET A 32 2.20 -5.59 7.11
N LEU A 33 3.02 -5.00 6.23
CA LEU A 33 2.88 -3.59 5.85
C LEU A 33 1.52 -3.29 5.20
N VAL A 34 1.05 -4.16 4.30
CA VAL A 34 -0.29 -4.04 3.69
C VAL A 34 -1.41 -4.12 4.74
N VAL A 35 -1.30 -5.04 5.70
CA VAL A 35 -2.30 -5.18 6.77
C VAL A 35 -2.32 -3.93 7.67
N LEU A 36 -1.15 -3.41 8.03
CA LEU A 36 -1.03 -2.20 8.85
C LEU A 36 -1.58 -0.96 8.13
N LYS A 37 -1.33 -0.83 6.81
CA LYS A 37 -1.96 0.21 5.97
C LYS A 37 -3.48 0.18 6.12
N ALA A 38 -4.10 -0.99 6.01
CA ALA A 38 -5.56 -1.15 6.11
C ALA A 38 -6.08 -0.86 7.53
N GLN A 39 -5.39 -1.34 8.56
CA GLN A 39 -5.87 -1.28 9.94
C GLN A 39 -5.59 0.04 10.66
N LEU A 40 -4.43 0.66 10.42
CA LEU A 40 -3.95 1.82 11.19
C LEU A 40 -3.99 3.13 10.40
N TYR A 41 -3.89 3.05 9.07
CA TYR A 41 -3.71 4.22 8.21
C TYR A 41 -4.89 4.49 7.27
N GLY A 42 -6.02 3.83 7.52
CA GLY A 42 -7.25 4.03 6.74
C GLY A 42 -7.11 3.64 5.28
N GLY A 43 -6.27 2.65 4.97
CA GLY A 43 -6.05 2.17 3.61
C GLY A 43 -5.20 3.10 2.73
N ARG A 44 -4.38 3.98 3.33
CA ARG A 44 -3.49 4.90 2.59
C ARG A 44 -2.03 4.69 2.96
N TRP A 45 -1.14 4.79 1.98
CA TRP A 45 0.30 4.61 2.17
C TRP A 45 0.99 5.87 2.71
N GLU A 46 0.52 7.06 2.33
CA GLU A 46 1.16 8.33 2.65
C GLU A 46 1.26 8.55 4.17
N PRO A 47 0.21 8.35 4.98
CA PRO A 47 0.31 8.50 6.43
C PRO A 47 1.29 7.50 7.07
N MET A 48 1.43 6.31 6.49
CA MET A 48 2.37 5.29 6.96
C MET A 48 3.82 5.66 6.61
N LEU A 49 4.06 6.17 5.40
CA LEU A 49 5.37 6.68 4.98
C LEU A 49 5.82 7.86 5.85
N ASP A 50 4.89 8.77 6.18
CA ASP A 50 5.17 9.91 7.06
C ASP A 50 5.54 9.44 8.48
N ASP A 51 4.87 8.42 9.00
CA ASP A 51 5.19 7.83 10.31
C ASP A 51 6.60 7.21 10.33
N LEU A 52 6.98 6.48 9.28
CA LEU A 52 8.31 5.89 9.15
C LEU A 52 9.40 6.96 9.02
N ARG A 53 9.14 8.04 8.29
CA ARG A 53 10.05 9.18 8.15
C ARG A 53 10.20 9.94 9.48
N ASN A 54 9.10 10.16 10.19
CA ASN A 54 9.14 10.72 11.54
C ASN A 54 9.99 9.88 12.49
N ARG A 55 9.84 8.55 12.42
CA ARG A 55 10.66 7.63 13.21
C ARG A 55 12.16 7.72 12.87
N LEU A 56 12.53 7.91 11.60
CA LEU A 56 13.93 8.14 11.20
C LEU A 56 14.48 9.45 11.79
N ASP A 57 13.66 10.49 11.87
CA ASP A 57 14.01 11.80 12.41
C ASP A 57 13.96 11.88 13.95
N GLY A 58 13.59 10.80 14.64
CA GLY A 58 13.40 10.81 16.09
C GLY A 58 12.15 11.58 16.56
N LYS A 59 11.20 11.84 15.66
CA LYS A 59 9.90 12.45 15.97
C LYS A 59 8.90 11.39 16.48
N PRO A 60 7.80 11.81 17.14
CA PRO A 60 6.73 10.89 17.53
C PRO A 60 6.17 10.10 16.34
N TYR A 61 5.84 8.83 16.59
CA TYR A 61 5.33 7.87 15.59
C TYR A 61 4.28 6.94 16.21
N ILE A 62 3.50 6.25 15.38
CA ILE A 62 2.32 5.46 15.77
C ILE A 62 2.67 4.00 16.08
N PHE A 63 3.61 3.39 15.36
CA PHE A 63 3.95 1.96 15.54
C PHE A 63 5.43 1.62 15.31
N LYS A 64 5.84 0.42 15.72
CA LYS A 64 7.22 -0.08 15.55
C LYS A 64 7.26 -1.49 14.97
N LEU A 65 7.94 -1.64 13.84
CA LEU A 65 8.37 -2.94 13.30
C LEU A 65 9.81 -3.28 13.71
N ALA A 66 10.10 -4.57 13.76
CA ALA A 66 11.44 -5.12 14.04
C ALA A 66 12.44 -4.93 12.89
N ASN A 67 11.95 -4.64 11.68
CA ASN A 67 12.76 -4.48 10.47
C ASN A 67 13.47 -3.12 10.40
N ARG A 68 14.41 -2.99 9.45
CA ARG A 68 15.07 -1.72 9.16
C ARG A 68 14.07 -0.78 8.49
N ILE A 69 13.87 0.40 9.08
CA ILE A 69 12.89 1.40 8.63
C ILE A 69 13.07 1.77 7.14
N LYS A 70 14.31 1.86 6.67
CA LYS A 70 14.61 2.18 5.25
C LYS A 70 14.11 1.10 4.29
N ASP A 71 14.23 -0.17 4.66
CA ASP A 71 13.76 -1.29 3.85
C ASP A 71 12.23 -1.30 3.79
N ASP A 72 11.56 -0.95 4.89
CA ASP A 72 10.10 -0.84 4.94
C ASP A 72 9.60 0.33 4.09
N ILE A 73 10.30 1.48 4.08
CA ILE A 73 9.99 2.61 3.18
C ILE A 73 10.09 2.16 1.73
N GLN A 74 11.20 1.51 1.34
CA GLN A 74 11.38 1.05 -0.04
C GLN A 74 10.26 0.09 -0.46
N ARG A 75 9.92 -0.90 0.38
CA ARG A 75 8.82 -1.84 0.12
C ARG A 75 7.48 -1.12 -0.07
N ILE A 76 7.18 -0.13 0.78
CA ILE A 76 5.93 0.64 0.65
C ILE A 76 5.92 1.43 -0.65
N GLU A 77 7.03 2.06 -1.03
CA GLU A 77 7.13 2.82 -2.28
C GLU A 77 6.89 1.90 -3.50
N GLU A 78 7.52 0.73 -3.55
CA GLU A 78 7.30 -0.27 -4.61
C GLU A 78 5.82 -0.73 -4.67
N MET A 79 5.21 -1.04 -3.53
CA MET A 79 3.81 -1.48 -3.47
C MET A 79 2.82 -0.36 -3.82
N ARG A 80 3.08 0.87 -3.36
CA ARG A 80 2.26 2.06 -3.68
C ARG A 80 2.30 2.34 -5.18
N ASP A 81 3.48 2.28 -5.79
CA ASP A 81 3.63 2.53 -7.22
C ASP A 81 2.90 1.47 -8.04
N PHE A 82 2.95 0.19 -7.63
CA PHE A 82 2.15 -0.88 -8.21
C PHE A 82 0.63 -0.62 -8.10
N GLU A 83 0.14 -0.23 -6.91
CA GLU A 83 -1.27 0.10 -6.72
C GLU A 83 -1.71 1.28 -7.59
N ALA A 84 -0.88 2.31 -7.70
CA ALA A 84 -1.16 3.50 -8.51
C ALA A 84 -1.16 3.19 -10.02
N GLU A 85 -0.20 2.37 -10.49
CA GLU A 85 -0.10 1.97 -11.90
C GLU A 85 -1.31 1.15 -12.35
N HIS A 86 -1.84 0.30 -11.46
CA HIS A 86 -2.87 -0.68 -11.79
C HIS A 86 -4.26 -0.36 -11.23
N GLY A 87 -4.40 0.67 -10.40
CA GLY A 87 -5.68 1.06 -9.80
C GLY A 87 -6.27 0.03 -8.84
N VAL A 88 -5.41 -0.76 -8.17
CA VAL A 88 -5.80 -1.86 -7.26
C VAL A 88 -5.50 -1.51 -5.80
N ASP A 89 -6.09 -2.26 -4.87
CA ASP A 89 -5.74 -2.22 -3.45
C ASP A 89 -5.23 -3.59 -3.01
N LEU A 90 -3.94 -3.69 -2.70
CA LEU A 90 -3.28 -4.94 -2.31
C LEU A 90 -3.86 -5.52 -1.02
N ALA A 91 -4.52 -4.71 -0.18
CA ALA A 91 -5.19 -5.19 1.02
C ALA A 91 -6.35 -6.16 0.72
N GLN A 92 -6.90 -6.14 -0.49
CA GLN A 92 -7.93 -7.10 -0.93
C GLN A 92 -7.36 -8.49 -1.25
N TYR A 93 -6.04 -8.62 -1.36
CA TYR A 93 -5.33 -9.82 -1.81
C TYR A 93 -4.46 -10.44 -0.72
N VAL A 94 -4.17 -9.69 0.34
CA VAL A 94 -3.36 -10.14 1.48
C VAL A 94 -4.24 -10.68 2.59
N HIS A 95 -3.99 -11.93 2.98
CA HIS A 95 -4.57 -12.55 4.17
C HIS A 95 -3.44 -13.04 5.09
N LEU A 96 -3.49 -12.66 6.36
CA LEU A 96 -2.66 -13.30 7.39
C LEU A 96 -3.29 -14.65 7.70
N THR A 97 -2.59 -15.72 7.30
CA THR A 97 -2.91 -17.11 7.66
C THR A 97 -2.16 -17.53 8.90
#